data_AF-A0A962JE11-F1
#
_entry.id   AF-A0A962JE11-F1
#
_cell.length_a   1.000
_cell.length_b   1.000
_cell.length_c   1.000
_cell.angle_alpha   90.00
_cell.angle_beta   90.00
_cell.angle_gamma   90.00
#
_symmetry.space_group_name_H-M   'P 1'
#
loop_
_entity.id
_entity.type
_entity.pdbx_description
1 polymer ?
#
loop_
_entity_poly.entity_id
_entity_poly.type
_entity_poly.pdbx_seq_one_letter_code
_entity_poly.pdbx_strand_id
1 'polypeptide(L)'
;MDRPSNPFVFTKKTVFMQRLSDAMVHGAVRYIQGTVPVLKAGAFTSKMTQRYGCDLTPVQASRKRKAGYATAKLYFWYPQKGSLDLHWILFITEGELKDGVGADEKWRDPTNHKERVTITNYVLVNIPTTFGLPRWSWRYTRASFDGLCYDIVNTIRSKHDERLRQLIYSLYRSPSFSGIREQVKKAATLIEAEWQRTRGSKETMPEIPKFKGYVRRLPDKGVRLAAIKVQLAKRETLATDDDMRRFYDNHDDYDEDDDENVNDAK
;
A
#
# COMPACT_ATOMS: atom_id res chain seq x y z
N MET A 1 5.49 -30.13 12.73
CA MET A 1 5.05 -28.87 12.09
C MET A 1 6.28 -28.04 11.79
N ASP A 2 6.48 -27.62 10.54
CA ASP A 2 7.61 -26.75 10.20
C ASP A 2 7.50 -25.41 10.92
N ARG A 3 8.65 -24.87 11.35
CA ARG A 3 8.73 -23.58 12.03
C ARG A 3 8.12 -22.48 11.14
N PRO A 4 7.25 -21.60 11.67
CA PRO A 4 6.68 -20.50 10.89
C PRO A 4 7.78 -19.63 10.29
N SER A 5 7.68 -19.33 8.99
CA SER A 5 8.66 -18.52 8.29
C SER A 5 8.69 -17.06 8.79
N ASN A 6 9.82 -16.41 8.62
CA ASN A 6 10.05 -15.01 8.97
C ASN A 6 10.31 -14.16 7.71
N PRO A 7 9.27 -13.94 6.86
CA PRO A 7 9.44 -13.21 5.61
C PRO A 7 9.89 -11.77 5.83
N PHE A 8 10.54 -11.21 4.81
CA PHE A 8 10.78 -9.77 4.73
C PHE A 8 9.48 -9.07 4.31
N VAL A 9 9.13 -7.99 5.00
CA VAL A 9 7.90 -7.22 4.79
C VAL A 9 8.28 -5.77 4.48
N PHE A 10 7.89 -5.28 3.31
CA PHE A 10 8.11 -3.89 2.93
C PHE A 10 7.29 -2.97 3.83
N THR A 11 7.89 -1.88 4.32
CA THR A 11 7.21 -0.86 5.16
C THR A 11 6.96 0.43 4.40
N LYS A 12 7.51 0.57 3.19
CA LYS A 12 7.30 1.72 2.32
C LYS A 12 6.59 1.32 1.03
N LYS A 13 5.39 1.88 0.82
CA LYS A 13 4.54 1.63 -0.35
C LYS A 13 5.28 1.82 -1.67
N THR A 14 6.07 2.90 -1.78
CA THR A 14 6.83 3.23 -3.00
C THR A 14 7.90 2.19 -3.34
N VAL A 15 8.58 1.64 -2.33
CA VAL A 15 9.60 0.59 -2.53
C VAL A 15 8.93 -0.72 -2.93
N PHE A 16 7.84 -1.08 -2.26
CA PHE A 16 7.03 -2.25 -2.62
C PHE A 16 6.56 -2.17 -4.07
N MET A 17 5.94 -1.06 -4.46
CA MET A 17 5.51 -0.78 -5.85
C MET A 17 6.66 -0.91 -6.85
N GLN A 18 7.85 -0.42 -6.53
CA GLN A 18 9.04 -0.57 -7.40
C GLN A 18 9.43 -2.04 -7.57
N ARG A 19 9.35 -2.86 -6.51
CA ARG A 19 9.68 -4.29 -6.58
C ARG A 19 8.65 -5.10 -7.36
N LEU A 20 7.37 -4.71 -7.34
CA LEU A 20 6.38 -5.33 -8.22
C LEU A 20 6.62 -4.97 -9.69
N SER A 21 7.00 -3.71 -9.98
CA SER A 21 7.42 -3.33 -11.34
C SER A 21 8.65 -4.11 -11.78
N ASP A 22 9.63 -4.32 -10.88
CA ASP A 22 10.78 -5.17 -11.19
C ASP A 22 10.34 -6.59 -11.53
N ALA A 23 9.42 -7.20 -10.77
CA ALA A 23 8.94 -8.56 -11.03
C ALA A 23 8.38 -8.69 -12.47
N MET A 24 7.64 -7.69 -12.93
CA MET A 24 7.14 -7.63 -14.31
C MET A 24 8.27 -7.56 -15.35
N VAL A 25 9.30 -6.74 -15.09
CA VAL A 25 10.48 -6.64 -15.97
C VAL A 25 11.25 -7.96 -16.02
N HIS A 26 11.27 -8.72 -14.93
CA HIS A 26 11.93 -10.03 -14.86
C HIS A 26 11.09 -11.20 -15.38
N GLY A 27 9.94 -10.92 -16.01
CA GLY A 27 9.14 -11.92 -16.73
C GLY A 27 8.00 -12.54 -15.91
N ALA A 28 7.49 -11.85 -14.89
CA ALA A 28 6.24 -12.26 -14.26
C ALA A 28 5.07 -12.12 -15.25
N VAL A 29 4.28 -13.19 -15.41
CA VAL A 29 3.18 -13.27 -16.39
C VAL A 29 1.82 -13.45 -15.72
N ARG A 30 1.77 -13.99 -14.50
CA ARG A 30 0.53 -14.18 -13.76
C ARG A 30 0.74 -13.86 -12.29
N TYR A 31 -0.34 -13.49 -11.60
CA TYR A 31 -0.28 -13.22 -10.18
C TYR A 31 -1.57 -13.53 -9.44
N ILE A 32 -1.44 -13.76 -8.14
CA ILE A 32 -2.52 -13.74 -7.16
C ILE A 32 -2.12 -12.80 -6.01
N GLN A 33 -3.10 -12.18 -5.37
CA GLN A 33 -2.84 -11.18 -4.32
C GLN A 33 -3.99 -11.16 -3.33
N GLY A 34 -3.71 -10.75 -2.09
CA GLY A 34 -4.72 -10.63 -1.05
C GLY A 34 -4.18 -9.97 0.21
N THR A 35 -4.89 -10.16 1.30
CA THR A 35 -4.45 -9.78 2.65
C THR A 35 -4.28 -11.02 3.52
N VAL A 36 -3.44 -10.91 4.55
CA VAL A 36 -3.25 -11.96 5.55
C VAL A 36 -2.97 -11.34 6.92
N PRO A 37 -3.56 -11.86 8.01
CA PRO A 37 -3.24 -11.40 9.35
C PRO A 37 -1.75 -11.57 9.67
N VAL A 38 -1.15 -10.58 10.34
CA VAL A 38 0.27 -10.57 10.74
C VAL A 38 0.63 -11.85 11.52
N LEU A 39 -0.29 -12.33 12.36
CA LEU A 39 -0.09 -13.57 13.13
C LEU A 39 0.06 -14.80 12.23
N LYS A 40 -0.76 -14.88 11.17
CA LYS A 40 -0.83 -16.02 10.22
C LYS A 40 0.17 -15.94 9.07
N ALA A 41 0.75 -14.77 8.81
CA ALA A 41 1.64 -14.52 7.66
C ALA A 41 2.86 -15.47 7.60
N GLY A 42 3.40 -15.88 8.75
CA GLY A 42 4.52 -16.83 8.83
C GLY A 42 4.16 -18.23 8.32
N ALA A 43 3.02 -18.76 8.78
CA ALA A 43 2.51 -20.06 8.33
C ALA A 43 2.07 -20.00 6.86
N PHE A 44 1.42 -18.91 6.46
CA PHE A 44 1.05 -18.65 5.07
C PHE A 44 2.27 -18.63 4.14
N THR A 45 3.36 -17.99 4.56
CA THR A 45 4.62 -17.98 3.81
C THR A 45 5.19 -19.38 3.67
N SER A 46 5.24 -20.18 4.74
CA SER A 46 5.71 -21.56 4.68
C SER A 46 4.88 -22.39 3.69
N LYS A 47 3.54 -22.27 3.73
CA LYS A 47 2.64 -22.94 2.79
C LYS A 47 2.91 -22.53 1.34
N MET A 48 3.07 -21.23 1.08
CA MET A 48 3.36 -20.73 -0.28
C MET A 48 4.74 -21.14 -0.78
N THR A 49 5.76 -21.14 0.08
CA THR A 49 7.11 -21.60 -0.27
C THR A 49 7.12 -23.09 -0.56
N GLN A 50 6.44 -23.91 0.24
CA GLN A 50 6.32 -25.35 -0.01
C GLN A 50 5.59 -25.62 -1.33
N ARG A 51 4.51 -24.87 -1.62
CA ARG A 51 3.69 -25.05 -2.81
C ARG A 51 4.39 -24.55 -4.09
N TYR A 52 5.01 -23.38 -4.05
CA TYR A 52 5.49 -22.68 -5.26
C TYR A 52 7.02 -22.45 -5.33
N GLY A 53 7.78 -22.77 -4.27
CA GLY A 53 9.21 -22.51 -4.21
C GLY A 53 9.56 -21.01 -4.25
N CYS A 54 8.94 -20.21 -3.38
CA CYS A 54 9.05 -18.75 -3.37
C CYS A 54 10.42 -18.19 -2.92
N ASP A 55 11.27 -19.03 -2.33
CA ASP A 55 12.52 -18.69 -1.65
C ASP A 55 13.77 -18.90 -2.52
N LEU A 56 13.59 -19.19 -3.82
CA LEU A 56 14.71 -19.36 -4.75
C LEU A 56 15.62 -18.13 -4.79
N THR A 57 16.92 -18.39 -4.76
CA THR A 57 17.94 -17.39 -5.08
C THR A 57 17.85 -16.97 -6.55
N PRO A 58 18.36 -15.78 -6.94
CA PRO A 58 18.34 -15.35 -8.34
C PRO A 58 18.98 -16.34 -9.31
N VAL A 59 20.07 -16.99 -8.88
CA VAL A 59 20.77 -18.01 -9.69
C VAL A 59 19.92 -19.26 -9.88
N GLN A 60 19.31 -19.78 -8.79
CA GLN A 60 18.41 -20.92 -8.88
C GLN A 60 17.17 -20.61 -9.73
N ALA A 61 16.56 -19.44 -9.56
CA ALA A 61 15.42 -19.00 -10.35
C ALA A 61 15.78 -18.84 -11.85
N SER A 62 16.97 -18.34 -12.16
CA SER A 62 17.46 -18.28 -13.55
C SER A 62 17.63 -19.67 -14.16
N ARG A 63 18.26 -20.61 -13.44
CA ARG A 63 18.45 -22.00 -13.89
C ARG A 63 17.11 -22.70 -14.13
N LYS A 64 16.15 -22.57 -13.21
CA LYS A 64 14.80 -23.16 -13.37
C LYS A 64 14.08 -22.63 -14.62
N ARG A 65 14.09 -21.31 -14.83
CA ARG A 65 13.47 -20.71 -16.02
C ARG A 65 14.11 -21.17 -17.32
N LYS A 66 15.44 -21.32 -17.36
CA LYS A 66 16.15 -21.89 -18.53
C LYS A 66 15.75 -23.34 -18.82
N ALA A 67 15.37 -24.09 -17.80
CA ALA A 67 14.89 -25.46 -17.92
C ALA A 67 13.37 -25.55 -18.19
N GLY A 68 12.69 -24.43 -18.48
CA GLY A 68 11.26 -24.41 -18.82
C GLY A 68 10.31 -24.37 -17.62
N TYR A 69 10.83 -24.33 -16.38
CA TYR A 69 10.00 -24.29 -15.18
C TYR A 69 9.64 -22.87 -14.75
N ALA A 70 8.38 -22.68 -14.36
CA ALA A 70 7.94 -21.44 -13.73
C ALA A 70 8.64 -21.22 -12.39
N THR A 71 8.86 -19.94 -12.07
CA THR A 71 9.40 -19.52 -10.77
C THR A 71 8.42 -18.58 -10.10
N ALA A 72 8.31 -18.67 -8.78
CA ALA A 72 7.38 -17.88 -8.00
C ALA A 72 8.11 -16.89 -7.08
N LYS A 73 7.52 -15.72 -6.87
CA LYS A 73 8.04 -14.74 -5.92
C LYS A 73 6.91 -14.12 -5.11
N LEU A 74 7.02 -14.26 -3.79
CA LEU A 74 6.07 -13.74 -2.81
C LEU A 74 6.60 -12.45 -2.20
N TYR A 75 5.77 -11.40 -2.20
CA TYR A 75 6.07 -10.11 -1.59
C TYR A 75 5.01 -9.76 -0.55
N PHE A 76 5.43 -9.13 0.55
CA PHE A 76 4.55 -8.60 1.60
C PHE A 76 4.73 -7.10 1.78
N TRP A 77 3.64 -6.39 2.01
CA TRP A 77 3.64 -4.97 2.36
C TRP A 77 2.84 -4.73 3.62
N TYR A 78 3.43 -3.99 4.55
CA TYR A 78 2.79 -3.49 5.74
C TYR A 78 2.21 -2.10 5.48
N PRO A 79 0.87 -1.95 5.38
CA PRO A 79 0.27 -0.72 4.87
C PRO A 79 0.54 0.48 5.77
N GLN A 80 0.43 0.26 7.08
CA GLN A 80 0.68 1.27 8.09
C GLN A 80 1.11 0.63 9.41
N LYS A 81 1.86 1.39 10.21
CA LYS A 81 2.31 0.96 11.53
C LYS A 81 1.10 0.72 12.44
N GLY A 82 0.89 -0.51 12.89
CA GLY A 82 -0.25 -0.93 13.72
C GLY A 82 -1.34 -1.68 12.98
N SER A 83 -1.26 -1.81 11.66
CA SER A 83 -2.20 -2.69 10.95
C SER A 83 -2.05 -4.13 11.47
N LEU A 84 -3.18 -4.83 11.55
CA LEU A 84 -3.23 -6.24 11.93
C LEU A 84 -3.06 -7.16 10.72
N ASP A 85 -3.11 -6.61 9.50
CA ASP A 85 -3.03 -7.32 8.24
C ASP A 85 -1.84 -6.84 7.39
N LEU A 86 -1.33 -7.77 6.59
CA LEU A 86 -0.35 -7.53 5.55
C LEU A 86 -1.01 -7.71 4.19
N HIS A 87 -0.67 -6.83 3.24
CA HIS A 87 -0.92 -7.12 1.84
C HIS A 87 0.13 -8.10 1.34
N TRP A 88 -0.28 -9.04 0.51
CA TRP A 88 0.62 -9.99 -0.13
C TRP A 88 0.30 -10.13 -1.62
N ILE A 89 1.34 -10.43 -2.39
CA ILE A 89 1.23 -10.72 -3.83
C ILE A 89 2.25 -11.79 -4.21
N LEU A 90 1.78 -12.79 -4.93
CA LEU A 90 2.57 -13.87 -5.51
C LEU A 90 2.59 -13.69 -7.02
N PHE A 91 3.78 -13.52 -7.57
CA PHE A 91 4.01 -13.55 -9.02
C PHE A 91 4.54 -14.91 -9.44
N ILE A 92 4.16 -15.35 -10.64
CA ILE A 92 4.80 -16.48 -11.33
C ILE A 92 5.28 -16.04 -12.71
N THR A 93 6.41 -16.61 -13.13
CA THR A 93 6.93 -16.48 -14.50
C THR A 93 6.31 -17.52 -15.42
N GLU A 94 6.52 -17.35 -16.73
CA GLU A 94 6.19 -18.37 -17.72
C GLU A 94 6.92 -19.69 -17.42
N GLY A 95 6.29 -20.80 -17.82
CA GLY A 95 6.81 -22.16 -17.66
C GLY A 95 5.89 -23.07 -16.87
N GLU A 96 6.31 -24.32 -16.70
CA GLU A 96 5.53 -25.34 -16.00
C GLU A 96 5.71 -25.22 -14.49
N LEU A 97 4.59 -25.25 -13.75
CA LEU A 97 4.61 -25.46 -12.31
C LEU A 97 4.70 -26.98 -12.05
N LYS A 98 5.54 -27.35 -11.10
CA LYS A 98 5.75 -28.76 -10.74
C LYS A 98 4.42 -29.39 -10.33
N ASP A 99 4.16 -30.62 -10.79
CA ASP A 99 3.02 -31.45 -10.37
C ASP A 99 1.63 -30.81 -10.58
N GLY A 100 1.49 -29.91 -11.57
CA GLY A 100 0.21 -29.22 -11.85
C GLY A 100 -0.24 -28.26 -10.74
N VAL A 101 0.65 -27.93 -9.81
CA VAL A 101 0.35 -27.08 -8.65
C VAL A 101 -0.16 -25.71 -9.10
N GLY A 102 -1.30 -25.30 -8.55
CA GLY A 102 -1.89 -24.00 -8.80
C GLY A 102 -2.88 -23.97 -9.97
N ALA A 103 -3.27 -25.12 -10.53
CA ALA A 103 -4.35 -25.22 -11.53
C ALA A 103 -5.71 -24.76 -10.98
N ASP A 104 -5.92 -24.90 -9.67
CA ASP A 104 -7.10 -24.45 -8.91
C ASP A 104 -7.09 -22.95 -8.59
N GLU A 105 -5.97 -22.26 -8.82
CA GLU A 105 -5.83 -20.84 -8.46
C GLU A 105 -6.41 -19.93 -9.54
N LYS A 106 -7.05 -18.85 -9.10
CA LYS A 106 -7.56 -17.79 -9.99
C LYS A 106 -6.44 -16.83 -10.40
N TRP A 107 -5.51 -17.33 -11.21
CA TRP A 107 -4.42 -16.52 -11.75
C TRP A 107 -4.95 -15.35 -12.57
N ARG A 108 -4.39 -14.17 -12.33
CA ARG A 108 -4.69 -12.96 -13.08
C ARG A 108 -3.54 -12.59 -14.01
N ASP A 109 -3.89 -12.07 -15.17
CA ASP A 109 -2.93 -11.53 -16.13
C ASP A 109 -2.72 -10.02 -15.87
N PRO A 110 -1.52 -9.60 -15.43
CA PRO A 110 -1.21 -8.19 -15.15
C PRO A 110 -1.16 -7.31 -16.40
N THR A 111 -1.10 -7.88 -17.62
CA THR A 111 -1.17 -7.16 -18.89
C THR A 111 -2.60 -6.84 -19.31
N ASN A 112 -3.57 -7.69 -18.92
CA ASN A 112 -4.99 -7.50 -19.16
C ASN A 112 -5.53 -6.29 -18.38
N HIS A 113 -6.17 -5.36 -19.07
CA HIS A 113 -6.68 -4.11 -18.49
C HIS A 113 -7.64 -4.28 -17.31
N LYS A 114 -8.40 -5.38 -17.23
CA LYS A 114 -9.34 -5.66 -16.12
C LYS A 114 -8.67 -6.29 -14.91
N GLU A 115 -7.48 -6.85 -15.10
CA GLU A 115 -6.81 -7.70 -14.12
C GLU A 115 -5.45 -7.15 -13.69
N ARG A 116 -5.14 -5.90 -14.04
CA ARG A 116 -3.87 -5.25 -13.68
C ARG A 116 -3.65 -5.23 -12.18
N VAL A 117 -2.39 -5.41 -11.79
CA VAL A 117 -1.95 -5.30 -10.39
C VAL A 117 -2.35 -3.95 -9.84
N THR A 118 -3.16 -3.97 -8.78
CA THR A 118 -3.67 -2.76 -8.13
C THR A 118 -3.26 -2.74 -6.67
N ILE A 119 -2.63 -1.64 -6.25
CA ILE A 119 -2.22 -1.38 -4.87
C ILE A 119 -2.81 -0.04 -4.43
N THR A 120 -3.70 -0.06 -3.45
CA THR A 120 -4.44 1.12 -2.98
C THR A 120 -5.19 1.79 -4.15
N ASN A 121 -4.87 3.05 -4.45
CA ASN A 121 -5.42 3.83 -5.54
C ASN A 121 -4.53 3.85 -6.81
N TYR A 122 -3.56 2.93 -6.91
CA TYR A 122 -2.64 2.84 -8.04
C TYR A 122 -2.75 1.52 -8.78
N VAL A 123 -2.59 1.57 -10.10
CA VAL A 123 -2.58 0.44 -11.01
C VAL A 123 -1.26 0.38 -11.77
N LEU A 124 -0.68 -0.82 -11.88
CA LEU A 124 0.52 -1.08 -12.65
C LEU A 124 0.15 -1.20 -14.12
N VAL A 125 0.83 -0.44 -14.98
CA VAL A 125 0.57 -0.41 -16.41
C VAL A 125 1.86 -0.58 -17.18
N ASN A 126 1.76 -1.25 -18.32
CA ASN A 126 2.82 -1.25 -19.31
C ASN A 126 2.64 -0.01 -20.20
N ILE A 127 3.58 0.94 -20.13
CA ILE A 127 3.54 2.16 -20.92
C ILE A 127 4.35 1.91 -22.20
N PRO A 128 3.70 1.86 -23.38
CA PRO A 128 4.42 1.75 -24.64
C PRO A 128 5.25 3.02 -24.85
N THR A 129 6.43 2.86 -25.44
CA THR A 129 7.28 4.00 -25.80
C THR A 129 7.50 4.02 -27.31
N THR A 130 7.41 5.20 -27.91
CA THR A 130 7.58 5.40 -29.36
C THR A 130 8.94 4.91 -29.88
N PHE A 131 9.99 5.03 -29.06
CA PHE A 131 11.38 4.73 -29.44
C PHE A 131 12.10 3.82 -28.44
N GLY A 132 11.44 2.78 -27.93
CA GLY A 132 12.10 1.87 -26.99
C GLY A 132 11.23 0.74 -26.47
N LEU A 133 11.78 -0.01 -25.50
CA LEU A 133 11.06 -1.09 -24.85
C LEU A 133 9.93 -0.55 -23.96
N PRO A 134 8.75 -1.20 -23.99
CA PRO A 134 7.66 -0.87 -23.09
C PRO A 134 8.12 -0.86 -21.62
N ARG A 135 7.68 0.13 -20.85
CA ARG A 135 8.11 0.32 -19.46
C ARG A 135 6.95 0.14 -18.50
N TRP A 136 7.13 -0.78 -17.56
CA TRP A 136 6.23 -0.94 -16.42
C TRP A 136 6.32 0.27 -15.51
N SER A 137 5.17 0.89 -15.23
CA SER A 137 5.06 2.05 -14.37
C SER A 137 3.71 2.09 -13.68
N TRP A 138 3.59 2.89 -12.65
CA TRP A 138 2.33 3.05 -11.93
C TRP A 138 1.57 4.26 -12.44
N ARG A 139 0.24 4.15 -12.42
CA ARG A 139 -0.72 5.25 -12.59
C ARG A 139 -1.74 5.19 -11.46
N TYR A 140 -2.45 6.28 -11.21
CA TYR A 140 -3.71 6.20 -10.48
C TYR A 140 -4.68 5.29 -11.22
N THR A 141 -5.53 4.59 -10.48
CA THR A 141 -6.71 3.97 -11.09
C THR A 141 -7.56 5.05 -11.75
N ARG A 142 -8.34 4.69 -12.77
CA ARG A 142 -9.24 5.63 -13.46
C ARG A 142 -10.20 6.29 -12.47
N ALA A 143 -10.89 5.49 -11.66
CA ALA A 143 -11.82 5.99 -10.65
C ALA A 143 -11.15 6.95 -9.65
N SER A 144 -9.95 6.63 -9.17
CA SER A 144 -9.24 7.50 -8.22
C SER A 144 -8.76 8.80 -8.86
N PHE A 145 -8.35 8.78 -10.13
CA PHE A 145 -7.90 9.99 -10.83
C PHE A 145 -9.08 10.89 -11.21
N ASP A 146 -10.16 10.30 -11.72
CA ASP A 146 -11.37 11.03 -12.10
C ASP A 146 -12.00 11.69 -10.87
N GLY A 147 -12.08 10.96 -9.74
CA GLY A 147 -12.54 11.51 -8.46
C GLY A 147 -11.66 12.66 -7.96
N LEU A 148 -10.33 12.54 -8.08
CA LEU A 148 -9.40 13.62 -7.71
C LEU A 148 -9.60 14.87 -8.58
N CYS A 149 -9.75 14.71 -9.89
CA CYS A 149 -10.03 15.83 -10.80
C CYS A 149 -11.38 16.50 -10.48
N TYR A 150 -12.40 15.70 -10.18
CA TYR A 150 -13.70 16.19 -9.76
C TYR A 150 -13.61 17.01 -8.46
N ASP A 151 -12.92 16.49 -7.45
CA ASP A 151 -12.70 17.17 -6.17
C ASP A 151 -11.95 18.50 -6.35
N ILE A 152 -10.93 18.54 -7.21
CA ILE A 152 -10.18 19.76 -7.55
C ILE A 152 -11.13 20.82 -8.12
N VAL A 153 -11.91 20.46 -9.15
CA VAL A 153 -12.82 21.38 -9.84
C VAL A 153 -13.86 21.93 -8.87
N ASN A 154 -14.52 21.06 -8.10
CA ASN A 154 -15.53 21.46 -7.14
C ASN A 154 -14.97 22.37 -6.04
N THR A 155 -13.77 22.06 -5.55
CA THR A 155 -13.11 22.84 -4.49
C THR A 155 -12.79 24.27 -4.98
N ILE A 156 -12.31 24.41 -6.21
CA ILE A 156 -12.04 25.72 -6.83
C ILE A 156 -13.34 26.52 -6.98
N ARG A 157 -14.40 25.90 -7.52
CA ARG A 157 -15.70 26.56 -7.75
C ARG A 157 -16.38 26.99 -6.47
N SER A 158 -16.23 26.20 -5.41
CA SER A 158 -16.81 26.48 -4.09
C SER A 158 -15.92 27.38 -3.23
N LYS A 159 -14.79 27.88 -3.77
CA LYS A 159 -13.83 28.77 -3.09
C LYS A 159 -13.27 28.21 -1.77
N HIS A 160 -13.08 26.90 -1.68
CA HIS A 160 -12.51 26.25 -0.48
C HIS A 160 -10.98 26.13 -0.57
N ASP A 161 -10.28 27.24 -0.40
CA ASP A 161 -8.82 27.32 -0.62
C ASP A 161 -7.99 26.37 0.25
N GLU A 162 -8.42 26.14 1.49
CA GLU A 162 -7.69 25.23 2.37
C GLU A 162 -7.77 23.78 1.91
N ARG A 163 -8.95 23.36 1.44
CA ARG A 163 -9.10 22.03 0.83
C ARG A 163 -8.28 21.91 -0.45
N LEU A 164 -8.17 22.99 -1.24
CA LEU A 164 -7.33 22.99 -2.45
C LEU A 164 -5.85 22.83 -2.10
N ARG A 165 -5.37 23.52 -1.05
CA ARG A 165 -4.00 23.33 -0.52
C ARG A 165 -3.75 21.88 -0.10
N GLN A 166 -4.70 21.25 0.60
CA GLN A 166 -4.59 19.85 1.01
C GLN A 166 -4.57 18.88 -0.17
N LEU A 167 -5.37 19.14 -1.21
CA LEU A 167 -5.37 18.36 -2.45
C LEU A 167 -4.02 18.49 -3.17
N ILE A 168 -3.50 19.70 -3.35
CA ILE A 168 -2.18 19.96 -3.95
C ILE A 168 -1.08 19.26 -3.14
N TYR A 169 -1.10 19.40 -1.81
CA TYR A 169 -0.13 18.78 -0.91
C TYR A 169 -0.11 17.25 -1.01
N SER A 170 -1.29 16.64 -1.14
CA SER A 170 -1.44 15.18 -1.29
C SER A 170 -1.00 14.73 -2.68
N LEU A 171 -1.42 15.45 -3.72
CA LEU A 171 -1.06 15.20 -5.12
C LEU A 171 0.48 15.19 -5.30
N TYR A 172 1.18 16.15 -4.71
CA TYR A 172 2.64 16.27 -4.80
C TYR A 172 3.43 15.31 -3.90
N ARG A 173 2.76 14.56 -3.01
CA ARG A 173 3.33 13.41 -2.29
C ARG A 173 3.13 12.07 -2.97
N SER A 174 2.49 12.06 -4.13
CA SER A 174 2.33 10.86 -4.92
C SER A 174 3.69 10.25 -5.26
N PRO A 175 3.78 8.91 -5.39
CA PRO A 175 4.99 8.26 -5.86
C PRO A 175 5.43 8.82 -7.22
N SER A 176 6.68 9.29 -7.35
CA SER A 176 7.20 9.91 -8.60
C SER A 176 7.49 8.90 -9.74
N PHE A 177 6.67 7.86 -9.92
CA PHE A 177 6.70 6.96 -11.08
C PHE A 177 6.23 7.70 -12.34
N SER A 178 6.80 7.39 -13.51
CA SER A 178 6.54 8.15 -14.74
C SER A 178 5.05 8.32 -15.07
N GLY A 179 4.23 7.27 -14.93
CA GLY A 179 2.80 7.34 -15.22
C GLY A 179 2.04 8.23 -14.24
N ILE A 180 2.32 8.13 -12.95
CA ILE A 180 1.76 9.03 -11.92
C ILE A 180 2.20 10.47 -12.18
N ARG A 181 3.47 10.71 -12.53
CA ARG A 181 3.97 12.07 -12.82
C ARG A 181 3.20 12.72 -13.98
N GLU A 182 2.91 11.95 -15.03
CA GLU A 182 2.11 12.42 -16.16
C GLU A 182 0.70 12.85 -15.70
N GLN A 183 0.06 12.06 -14.85
CA GLN A 183 -1.26 12.38 -14.28
C GLN A 183 -1.21 13.58 -13.33
N VAL A 184 -0.19 13.69 -12.49
CA VAL A 184 -0.01 14.85 -11.60
C VAL A 184 0.19 16.14 -12.41
N LYS A 185 0.94 16.10 -13.52
CA LYS A 185 1.06 17.25 -14.42
C LYS A 185 -0.29 17.63 -15.02
N LYS A 186 -1.07 16.66 -15.49
CA LYS A 186 -2.44 16.90 -16.01
C LYS A 186 -3.33 17.54 -14.94
N ALA A 187 -3.26 17.08 -13.70
CA ALA A 187 -4.00 17.66 -12.58
C ALA A 187 -3.53 19.09 -12.25
N ALA A 188 -2.22 19.38 -12.30
CA ALA A 188 -1.70 20.73 -12.11
C ALA A 188 -2.19 21.70 -13.19
N THR A 189 -2.13 21.30 -14.47
CA THR A 189 -2.70 22.09 -15.57
C THR A 189 -4.21 22.29 -15.42
N LEU A 190 -4.94 21.29 -14.92
CA LEU A 190 -6.37 21.42 -14.61
C LEU A 190 -6.61 22.47 -13.51
N ILE A 191 -5.82 22.47 -12.44
CA ILE A 191 -5.92 23.47 -11.36
C ILE A 191 -5.73 24.89 -11.92
N GLU A 192 -4.66 25.10 -12.69
CA GLU A 192 -4.34 26.40 -13.29
C GLU A 192 -5.45 26.87 -14.23
N ALA A 193 -5.91 26.01 -15.13
CA ALA A 193 -6.95 26.34 -16.09
C ALA A 193 -8.29 26.65 -15.41
N GLU A 194 -8.69 25.83 -14.43
CA GLU A 194 -9.95 26.00 -13.72
C GLU A 194 -9.95 27.23 -12.81
N TRP A 195 -8.80 27.53 -12.19
CA TRP A 195 -8.62 28.77 -11.42
C TRP A 195 -8.80 30.00 -12.30
N GLN A 196 -8.09 30.07 -13.42
CA GLN A 196 -8.20 31.19 -14.36
C GLN A 196 -9.62 31.36 -14.90
N ARG A 197 -10.31 30.25 -15.19
CA ARG A 197 -11.69 30.28 -15.69
C ARG A 197 -12.72 30.77 -14.66
N THR A 198 -12.53 30.41 -13.39
CA THR A 198 -13.56 30.61 -12.35
C THR A 198 -13.30 31.84 -11.47
N ARG A 199 -12.03 32.14 -11.19
CA ARG A 199 -11.62 33.22 -10.27
C ARG A 199 -10.78 34.30 -10.96
N GLY A 200 -10.15 33.96 -12.08
CA GLY A 200 -9.33 34.89 -12.87
C GLY A 200 -8.04 35.30 -12.17
N SER A 201 -7.35 36.29 -12.75
CA SER A 201 -6.04 36.77 -12.29
C SER A 201 -6.08 37.67 -11.05
N LYS A 202 -7.27 38.10 -10.61
CA LYS A 202 -7.44 38.99 -9.45
C LYS A 202 -7.33 38.27 -8.11
N GLU A 203 -7.65 36.97 -8.08
CA GLU A 203 -7.58 36.16 -6.87
C GLU A 203 -6.29 35.32 -6.85
N THR A 204 -5.62 35.27 -5.70
CA THR A 204 -4.34 34.56 -5.55
C THR A 204 -4.54 33.05 -5.45
N MET A 205 -4.01 32.31 -6.41
CA MET A 205 -4.05 30.84 -6.42
C MET A 205 -3.10 30.24 -5.37
N PRO A 206 -3.50 29.17 -4.66
CA PRO A 206 -2.57 28.41 -3.83
C PRO A 206 -1.32 27.94 -4.60
N GLU A 207 -0.17 27.99 -3.95
CA GLU A 207 1.10 27.63 -4.58
C GLU A 207 1.12 26.16 -4.99
N ILE A 208 1.49 25.91 -6.25
CA ILE A 208 1.72 24.58 -6.79
C ILE A 208 3.22 24.28 -6.65
N PRO A 209 3.64 23.28 -5.84
CA PRO A 209 5.04 22.98 -5.65
C PRO A 209 5.75 22.59 -6.95
N LYS A 210 7.07 22.79 -7.01
CA LYS A 210 7.88 22.22 -8.10
C LYS A 210 7.96 20.69 -7.98
N PHE A 211 7.91 20.02 -9.13
CA PHE A 211 7.87 18.57 -9.19
C PHE A 211 9.18 17.94 -8.69
N LYS A 212 9.12 17.06 -7.68
CA LYS A 212 10.29 16.27 -7.22
C LYS A 212 10.70 15.28 -8.31
N GLY A 213 11.98 15.22 -8.67
CA GLY A 213 12.50 14.37 -9.75
C GLY A 213 12.05 12.89 -9.73
N TYR A 214 12.36 12.15 -10.79
CA TYR A 214 11.95 10.74 -10.93
C TYR A 214 12.33 9.89 -9.70
N VAL A 215 11.47 8.92 -9.34
CA VAL A 215 11.85 7.89 -8.37
C VAL A 215 13.09 7.18 -8.91
N ARG A 216 14.22 7.40 -8.25
CA ARG A 216 15.45 6.63 -8.49
C ARG A 216 15.31 5.24 -7.89
N ARG A 217 16.24 4.33 -8.22
CA ARG A 217 16.32 3.03 -7.55
C ARG A 217 16.38 3.25 -6.04
N LEU A 218 15.41 2.69 -5.31
CA LEU A 218 15.38 2.77 -3.85
C LEU A 218 15.93 1.46 -3.27
N PRO A 219 16.70 1.50 -2.18
CA PRO A 219 17.06 0.29 -1.45
C PRO A 219 15.80 -0.37 -0.87
N ASP A 220 15.88 -1.68 -0.62
CA ASP A 220 14.83 -2.38 0.11
C ASP A 220 14.63 -1.74 1.48
N LYS A 221 13.38 -1.36 1.78
CA LYS A 221 12.98 -0.78 3.07
C LYS A 221 11.82 -1.57 3.63
N GLY A 222 12.11 -2.26 4.72
CA GLY A 222 11.20 -3.20 5.35
C GLY A 222 11.82 -3.81 6.60
N VAL A 223 11.06 -4.69 7.23
CA VAL A 223 11.48 -5.40 8.45
C VAL A 223 11.12 -6.87 8.31
N ARG A 224 11.69 -7.70 9.18
CA ARG A 224 11.26 -9.09 9.31
C ARG A 224 9.90 -9.16 10.02
N LEU A 225 9.06 -10.13 9.64
CA LEU A 225 7.73 -10.33 10.25
C LEU A 225 7.77 -10.36 11.78
N ALA A 226 8.78 -11.01 12.36
CA ALA A 226 8.95 -11.08 13.82
C ALA A 226 8.99 -9.69 14.48
N ALA A 227 9.65 -8.71 13.84
CA ALA A 227 9.72 -7.35 14.37
C ALA A 227 8.34 -6.66 14.40
N ILE A 228 7.50 -6.93 13.39
CA ILE A 228 6.12 -6.42 13.35
C ILE A 228 5.29 -7.04 14.48
N LYS A 229 5.42 -8.36 14.70
CA LYS A 229 4.74 -9.06 15.80
C LYS A 229 5.10 -8.47 17.16
N VAL A 230 6.40 -8.28 17.43
CA VAL A 230 6.88 -7.64 18.67
C VAL A 230 6.30 -6.22 18.81
N GLN A 231 6.26 -5.46 17.72
CA GLN A 231 5.73 -4.10 17.74
C GLN A 231 4.22 -4.05 18.02
N LEU A 232 3.45 -5.04 17.55
CA LEU A 232 2.02 -5.15 17.84
C LEU A 232 1.79 -5.56 19.29
N ALA A 233 2.51 -6.57 19.80
CA ALA A 233 2.41 -7.00 21.19
C ALA A 233 2.72 -5.84 22.17
N LYS A 234 3.76 -5.05 21.90
CA LYS A 234 4.07 -3.85 22.72
C LYS A 234 2.96 -2.79 22.72
N ARG A 235 2.18 -2.71 21.64
CA ARG A 235 1.06 -1.76 21.57
C ARG A 235 -0.15 -2.27 22.32
N GLU A 236 -0.39 -3.57 22.27
CA GLU A 236 -1.43 -4.23 23.04
C GLU A 236 -1.17 -4.07 24.54
N THR A 237 0.05 -4.32 25.01
CA THR A 237 0.40 -4.11 26.43
C THR A 237 0.22 -2.65 26.86
N LEU A 238 0.68 -1.70 26.05
CA LEU A 238 0.52 -0.27 26.35
C LEU A 238 -0.95 0.17 26.37
N ALA A 239 -1.80 -0.43 25.54
CA ALA A 239 -3.24 -0.14 25.54
C ALA A 239 -3.91 -0.71 26.79
N THR A 240 -3.58 -1.95 27.18
CA THR A 240 -4.08 -2.56 28.41
C THR A 240 -3.66 -1.78 29.66
N ASP A 241 -2.42 -1.29 29.70
CA ASP A 241 -1.93 -0.47 30.81
C ASP A 241 -2.65 0.90 30.89
N ASP A 242 -2.97 1.53 29.75
CA ASP A 242 -3.74 2.79 29.70
C ASP A 242 -5.21 2.59 30.09
N ASP A 243 -5.83 1.49 29.63
CA ASP A 243 -7.20 1.12 29.99
C ASP A 243 -7.31 0.80 31.49
N MET A 244 -6.34 0.09 32.06
CA MET A 244 -6.29 -0.14 33.51
C MET A 244 -6.13 1.17 34.29
N ARG A 245 -5.23 2.07 33.87
CA ARG A 245 -5.10 3.38 34.55
C ARG A 245 -6.40 4.17 34.55
N ARG A 246 -7.08 4.28 33.40
CA ARG A 246 -8.37 4.97 33.31
C ARG A 246 -9.46 4.31 34.15
N PHE A 247 -9.41 3.00 34.34
CA PHE A 247 -10.33 2.28 35.21
C PHE A 247 -10.12 2.63 36.69
N TYR A 248 -8.86 2.75 37.13
CA TYR A 248 -8.53 3.13 38.50
C TYR A 248 -8.67 4.64 38.76
N ASP A 249 -8.29 5.51 37.82
CA ASP A 249 -8.38 6.98 37.94
C ASP A 249 -9.85 7.48 37.97
N ASN A 250 -10.81 6.69 37.47
CA ASN A 250 -12.24 7.01 37.54
C ASN A 250 -12.92 6.56 38.85
N HIS A 251 -12.18 5.94 39.78
CA HIS A 251 -12.73 5.37 41.00
C HIS A 251 -12.38 6.14 42.28
N ASP A 252 -11.69 7.28 42.16
CA ASP A 252 -11.25 8.10 43.31
C ASP A 252 -12.24 9.22 43.73
N ASP A 253 -13.43 9.32 43.11
CA ASP A 253 -14.52 10.23 43.52
C ASP A 253 -15.62 9.48 44.32
N TYR A 254 -15.23 8.72 45.35
CA TYR A 254 -16.17 8.42 46.44
C TYR A 254 -15.99 9.44 47.53
N ASP A 255 -16.81 10.50 47.47
CA ASP A 255 -17.05 11.44 48.55
C ASP A 255 -17.32 10.66 49.86
N GLU A 256 -16.37 10.71 50.78
CA GLU A 256 -16.64 10.58 52.21
C GLU A 256 -17.38 11.85 52.62
N ASP A 257 -18.71 11.89 52.52
CA ASP A 257 -19.50 12.89 53.24
C ASP A 257 -20.92 12.39 53.56
N ASP A 258 -21.26 12.59 54.84
CA ASP A 258 -22.59 12.73 55.46
C ASP A 258 -23.46 11.50 55.76
N ASP A 259 -23.04 10.75 56.80
CA ASP A 259 -23.97 10.06 57.72
C ASP A 259 -24.58 11.08 58.71
N GLU A 260 -25.48 11.95 58.24
CA GLU A 260 -26.35 12.75 59.11
C GLU A 260 -27.82 12.69 58.63
N ASN A 261 -28.59 11.75 59.18
CA ASN A 261 -29.96 11.92 59.68
C ASN A 261 -30.74 10.60 59.67
N VAL A 262 -30.93 10.00 60.85
CA VAL A 262 -32.05 9.10 61.09
C VAL A 262 -32.65 9.32 62.49
N ASN A 263 -33.84 9.91 62.47
CA ASN A 263 -34.98 9.74 63.36
C ASN A 263 -35.05 10.47 64.70
N ASP A 264 -35.69 11.64 64.61
CA ASP A 264 -36.60 12.13 65.64
C ASP A 264 -37.98 11.45 65.47
N ALA A 265 -38.38 10.65 66.46
CA ALA A 265 -39.74 10.16 66.65
C ALA A 265 -39.95 9.70 68.10
N LYS A 266 -40.09 10.65 69.02
CA LYS A 266 -41.14 10.65 70.07
C LYS A 266 -41.19 11.95 70.84
#